data_AF-A0AAW9K8I3-F1
#
_entry.id   AF-A0AAW9K8I3-F1
#
_cell.length_a   1.000
_cell.length_b   1.000
_cell.length_c   1.000
_cell.angle_alpha   90.00
_cell.angle_beta   90.00
_cell.angle_gamma   90.00
#
_symmetry.space_group_name_H-M   'P 1'
#
loop_
_entity.id
_entity.type
_entity.pdbx_description
1 polymer ?
#
loop_
_entity_poly.entity_id
_entity_poly.type
_entity_poly.pdbx_seq_one_letter_code
_entity_poly.pdbx_strand_id
1 'polypeptide(L)'
;MEDALLKSMPQDPIAMKMLVDKGFNIVPRLSDTMPYDEKQVDAMLTQFEELGVTRILFEGDAVKGYKDNAEKKSLSSFAELLNKHGIGIAAIEGLKAPQKGFNELAYMTDYNVVRTHSISEEESFNDPLVLGDRMALAVKDRNIRMFYLNVGVKKDVSNSTLVTATDNLIKAMHEPGNG
;
A
#
# COMPACT_ATOMS: atom_id res chain seq x y z
N MET A 1 -21.02 -14.07 -2.74
CA MET A 1 -20.20 -12.85 -2.59
C MET A 1 -19.32 -12.82 -3.81
N GLU A 2 -19.53 -11.84 -4.68
CA GLU A 2 -18.80 -11.69 -5.92
C GLU A 2 -17.37 -11.34 -5.55
N ASP A 3 -16.46 -12.32 -5.67
CA ASP A 3 -15.05 -12.01 -5.85
C ASP A 3 -15.00 -11.13 -7.10
N ALA A 4 -14.87 -9.83 -6.88
CA ALA A 4 -14.40 -8.93 -7.92
C ALA A 4 -13.02 -9.45 -8.28
N LEU A 5 -12.98 -10.36 -9.26
CA LEU A 5 -11.81 -10.78 -9.98
C LEU A 5 -11.19 -9.48 -10.49
N LEU A 6 -10.27 -8.94 -9.70
CA LEU A 6 -9.27 -7.96 -10.10
C LEU A 6 -8.46 -8.66 -11.20
N LYS A 7 -9.03 -8.75 -12.39
CA LYS A 7 -8.26 -8.96 -13.61
C LYS A 7 -7.30 -7.79 -13.62
N SER A 8 -6.03 -8.10 -13.42
CA SER A 8 -4.93 -7.19 -13.68
C SER A 8 -5.09 -6.71 -15.12
N MET A 9 -5.76 -5.57 -15.31
CA MET A 9 -5.68 -4.86 -16.56
C MET A 9 -4.23 -4.37 -16.65
N PRO A 10 -3.53 -4.57 -17.76
CA PRO A 10 -2.26 -3.89 -17.96
C PRO A 10 -2.52 -2.40 -17.71
N GLN A 11 -1.76 -1.82 -16.78
CA GLN A 11 -1.96 -0.44 -16.35
C GLN A 11 -1.79 0.44 -17.59
N ASP A 12 -2.85 1.13 -18.01
CA ASP A 12 -2.80 2.01 -19.18
C ASP A 12 -1.78 3.12 -18.91
N PRO A 13 -0.66 3.20 -19.67
CA PRO A 13 0.38 4.18 -19.42
C PRO A 13 -0.15 5.63 -19.49
N ILE A 14 -1.20 5.87 -20.29
CA ILE A 14 -1.83 7.19 -20.40
C ILE A 14 -2.56 7.53 -19.11
N ALA A 15 -3.30 6.58 -18.55
CA ALA A 15 -4.02 6.77 -17.28
C ALA A 15 -3.05 6.97 -16.11
N MET A 16 -1.97 6.19 -16.05
CA MET A 16 -0.94 6.33 -15.01
C MET A 16 -0.26 7.69 -15.06
N LYS A 17 0.12 8.13 -16.27
CA LYS A 17 0.69 9.45 -16.47
C LYS A 17 -0.29 10.56 -16.07
N MET A 18 -1.56 10.45 -16.44
CA MET A 18 -2.59 11.42 -16.04
C MET A 18 -2.73 11.52 -14.51
N LEU A 19 -2.63 10.40 -13.78
CA LEU A 19 -2.67 10.40 -12.32
C LEU A 19 -1.46 11.15 -11.73
N VAL A 20 -0.26 10.84 -12.22
CA VAL A 20 0.98 11.51 -11.80
C VAL A 20 0.94 13.01 -12.12
N ASP A 21 0.49 13.40 -13.32
CA ASP A 21 0.35 14.79 -13.74
C ASP A 21 -0.67 15.57 -12.87
N LYS A 22 -1.61 14.86 -12.23
CA LYS A 22 -2.56 15.42 -11.25
C LYS A 22 -2.02 15.46 -9.82
N GLY A 23 -0.77 15.07 -9.59
CA GLY A 23 -0.12 15.07 -8.29
C GLY A 23 -0.41 13.83 -7.43
N PHE A 24 -0.99 12.78 -8.00
CA PHE A 24 -1.14 11.51 -7.28
C PHE A 24 0.16 10.73 -7.31
N ASN A 25 0.53 10.17 -6.16
CA ASN A 25 1.61 9.18 -6.08
C ASN A 25 1.06 7.80 -6.38
N ILE A 26 1.83 7.01 -7.13
CA ILE A 26 1.50 5.63 -7.45
C ILE A 26 2.13 4.69 -6.42
N VAL A 27 1.34 3.77 -5.88
CA VAL A 27 1.80 2.72 -4.96
C VAL A 27 1.37 1.36 -5.53
N PRO A 28 2.26 0.67 -6.28
CA PRO A 28 1.96 -0.64 -6.83
C PRO A 28 1.78 -1.68 -5.72
N ARG A 29 0.88 -2.63 -5.94
CA ARG A 29 0.71 -3.82 -5.08
C ARG A 29 1.06 -5.07 -5.87
N LEU A 30 2.12 -5.76 -5.48
CA LEU A 30 2.65 -6.91 -6.21
C LEU A 30 2.15 -8.23 -5.63
N SER A 31 1.88 -9.19 -6.51
CA SER A 31 1.58 -10.58 -6.14
C SER A 31 2.75 -11.51 -6.49
N ASP A 32 2.80 -12.66 -5.82
CA ASP A 32 3.79 -13.73 -6.08
C ASP A 32 3.17 -14.95 -6.80
N THR A 33 2.24 -14.68 -7.71
CA THR A 33 1.46 -15.73 -8.40
C THR A 33 2.20 -16.29 -9.62
N MET A 34 2.86 -15.43 -10.38
CA MET A 34 3.60 -15.77 -11.60
C MET A 34 5.06 -16.14 -11.28
N PRO A 35 5.67 -17.06 -12.05
CA PRO A 35 7.09 -17.39 -11.91
C PRO A 35 7.98 -16.15 -11.92
N TYR A 36 9.02 -16.17 -11.10
CA TYR A 36 9.99 -15.09 -11.04
C TYR A 36 10.86 -15.08 -12.30
N ASP A 37 10.92 -13.91 -12.94
CA ASP A 37 11.77 -13.57 -14.07
C ASP A 37 12.39 -12.21 -13.79
N GLU A 38 13.70 -12.21 -13.56
CA GLU A 38 14.45 -11.02 -13.17
C GLU A 38 14.38 -9.90 -14.21
N LYS A 39 14.43 -10.22 -15.50
CA LYS A 39 14.39 -9.21 -16.57
C LYS A 39 13.04 -8.53 -16.63
N GLN A 40 11.96 -9.30 -16.45
CA GLN A 40 10.61 -8.73 -16.39
C GLN A 40 10.42 -7.86 -15.16
N VAL A 41 10.98 -8.27 -14.02
CA VAL A 41 10.91 -7.49 -12.78
C VAL A 41 11.72 -6.19 -12.90
N ASP A 42 12.93 -6.23 -13.47
CA ASP A 42 13.78 -5.05 -13.72
C ASP A 42 13.08 -4.04 -14.64
N ALA A 43 12.48 -4.53 -15.75
CA ALA A 43 11.71 -3.68 -16.65
C ALA A 43 10.48 -3.05 -15.98
N MET A 44 9.78 -3.81 -15.13
CA MET A 44 8.65 -3.29 -14.35
C MET A 44 9.09 -2.22 -13.34
N LEU A 45 10.19 -2.45 -12.62
CA LEU A 45 10.71 -1.47 -11.65
C LEU A 45 11.25 -0.21 -12.34
N THR A 46 11.83 -0.34 -13.53
CA THR A 46 12.20 0.82 -14.37
C THR A 46 10.99 1.69 -14.69
N GLN A 47 9.86 1.09 -15.10
CA GLN A 47 8.63 1.84 -15.36
C GLN A 47 8.07 2.50 -14.09
N PHE A 48 8.19 1.83 -12.95
CA PHE A 48 7.78 2.40 -11.66
C PHE A 48 8.65 3.59 -11.26
N GLU A 49 9.97 3.50 -11.45
CA GLU A 49 10.90 4.61 -11.23
C GLU A 49 10.55 5.81 -12.13
N GLU A 50 10.27 5.58 -13.42
CA GLU A 50 9.83 6.64 -14.36
C GLU A 50 8.53 7.32 -13.93
N LEU A 51 7.65 6.59 -13.23
CA LEU A 51 6.40 7.12 -12.65
C LEU A 51 6.59 7.74 -11.26
N GLY A 52 7.82 7.78 -10.74
CA GLY A 52 8.12 8.34 -9.41
C GLY A 52 7.67 7.46 -8.24
N VAL A 53 7.47 6.15 -8.47
CA VAL A 53 7.14 5.21 -7.40
C VAL A 53 8.32 5.09 -6.44
N THR A 54 8.04 5.26 -5.15
CA THR A 54 9.05 5.10 -4.09
C THR A 54 8.76 3.93 -3.16
N ARG A 55 7.54 3.39 -3.19
CA ARG A 55 7.05 2.35 -2.28
C ARG A 55 6.17 1.32 -2.99
N ILE A 56 6.34 0.06 -2.63
CA ILE A 56 5.54 -1.06 -3.12
C ILE A 56 4.90 -1.82 -1.95
N LEU A 57 3.67 -2.26 -2.14
CA LEU A 57 2.94 -3.17 -1.25
C LEU A 57 2.92 -4.58 -1.84
N PHE A 58 2.56 -5.56 -1.01
CA PHE A 58 2.36 -6.94 -1.45
C PHE A 58 0.92 -7.40 -1.25
N GLU A 59 0.46 -8.26 -2.14
CA GLU A 59 -0.81 -8.97 -2.06
C GLU A 59 -0.60 -10.40 -1.56
N GLY A 60 -1.60 -10.95 -0.86
CA GLY A 60 -1.56 -12.32 -0.38
C GLY A 60 -0.63 -12.51 0.82
N ASP A 61 -0.12 -13.73 0.97
CA ASP A 61 0.66 -14.18 2.13
C ASP A 61 2.17 -14.16 1.91
N ALA A 62 2.67 -13.71 0.77
CA ALA A 62 4.10 -13.72 0.42
C ALA A 62 4.51 -12.49 -0.40
N VAL A 63 5.78 -12.12 -0.31
CA VAL A 63 6.38 -11.08 -1.16
C VAL A 63 6.74 -11.63 -2.54
N LYS A 64 6.84 -10.75 -3.54
CA LYS A 64 7.29 -11.12 -4.90
C LYS A 64 8.65 -11.83 -4.83
N GLY A 65 8.76 -12.96 -5.52
CA GLY A 65 9.98 -13.78 -5.57
C GLY A 65 10.11 -14.79 -4.43
N TYR A 66 9.15 -14.91 -3.51
CA TYR A 66 9.25 -15.88 -2.42
C TYR A 66 9.09 -17.33 -2.91
N LYS A 67 8.10 -17.60 -3.77
CA LYS A 67 7.73 -18.93 -4.27
C LYS A 67 8.88 -19.65 -4.95
N ASP A 68 9.68 -18.92 -5.73
CA ASP A 68 10.81 -19.47 -6.49
C ASP A 68 12.16 -19.34 -5.74
N ASN A 69 12.16 -18.83 -4.50
CA ASN A 69 13.40 -18.42 -3.82
C ASN A 69 14.35 -19.59 -3.54
N ALA A 70 13.80 -20.77 -3.24
CA ALA A 70 14.59 -21.96 -2.94
C ALA A 70 15.51 -22.36 -4.09
N GLU A 71 15.03 -22.22 -5.33
CA GLU A 71 15.73 -22.65 -6.54
C GLU A 71 16.49 -21.49 -7.19
N LYS A 72 15.88 -20.30 -7.24
CA LYS A 72 16.37 -19.17 -8.05
C LYS A 72 17.05 -18.07 -7.25
N LYS A 73 17.05 -18.14 -5.91
CA LYS A 73 17.48 -17.02 -5.03
C LYS A 73 16.78 -15.70 -5.39
N SER A 74 15.51 -15.80 -5.78
CA SER A 74 14.74 -14.68 -6.31
C SER A 74 14.49 -13.55 -5.31
N LEU A 75 14.54 -13.79 -3.99
CA LEU A 75 14.47 -12.69 -3.03
C LEU A 75 15.72 -11.83 -3.04
N SER A 76 16.91 -12.43 -3.18
CA SER A 76 18.17 -11.68 -3.28
C SER A 76 18.21 -10.85 -4.55
N SER A 77 17.89 -11.46 -5.70
CA SER A 77 17.75 -10.74 -6.97
C SER A 77 16.73 -9.61 -6.87
N PHE A 78 15.56 -9.85 -6.27
CA PHE A 78 14.54 -8.81 -6.14
C PHE A 78 14.99 -7.66 -5.22
N ALA A 79 15.69 -7.96 -4.13
CA ALA A 79 16.26 -6.96 -3.24
C ALA A 79 17.30 -6.07 -3.95
N GLU A 80 18.19 -6.67 -4.74
CA GLU A 80 19.18 -5.94 -5.54
C GLU A 80 18.50 -4.98 -6.52
N LEU A 81 17.43 -5.43 -7.19
CA LEU A 81 16.66 -4.57 -8.09
C LEU A 81 15.95 -3.43 -7.33
N LEU A 82 15.32 -3.71 -6.18
CA LEU A 82 14.71 -2.66 -5.34
C LEU A 82 15.73 -1.59 -4.94
N ASN A 83 16.92 -2.00 -4.52
CA ASN A 83 18.01 -1.09 -4.15
C ASN A 83 18.52 -0.30 -5.37
N LYS A 84 18.72 -0.96 -6.52
CA LYS A 84 19.12 -0.33 -7.79
C LYS A 84 18.17 0.79 -8.20
N HIS A 85 16.87 0.59 -8.05
CA HIS A 85 15.83 1.56 -8.41
C HIS A 85 15.46 2.53 -7.27
N GLY A 86 16.07 2.39 -6.08
CA GLY A 86 15.73 3.23 -4.92
C GLY A 86 14.32 3.03 -4.37
N ILE A 87 13.68 1.89 -4.65
CA ILE A 87 12.29 1.61 -4.29
C ILE A 87 12.26 0.83 -2.97
N GLY A 88 11.50 1.34 -2.00
CA GLY A 88 11.29 0.68 -0.71
C GLY A 88 10.02 -0.16 -0.68
N ILE A 89 9.83 -0.91 0.41
CA ILE A 89 8.62 -1.73 0.63
C ILE A 89 7.76 -1.17 1.76
N ALA A 90 6.46 -1.45 1.71
CA ALA A 90 5.51 -1.02 2.71
C ALA A 90 4.97 -2.23 3.49
N ALA A 91 5.07 -2.17 4.82
CA ALA A 91 4.55 -3.17 5.73
C ALA A 91 3.15 -2.77 6.21
N ILE A 92 2.11 -3.53 5.84
CA ILE A 92 0.77 -3.34 6.40
C ILE A 92 0.78 -3.92 7.83
N GLU A 93 0.41 -3.12 8.81
CA GLU A 93 0.29 -3.61 10.19
C GLU A 93 -1.03 -4.35 10.44
N GLY A 94 -1.08 -5.16 11.50
CA GLY A 94 -2.30 -5.86 11.91
C GLY A 94 -2.68 -7.05 11.02
N LEU A 95 -1.80 -7.49 10.12
CA LEU A 95 -1.99 -8.73 9.38
C LEU A 95 -2.01 -9.92 10.35
N LYS A 96 -2.90 -10.90 10.08
CA LYS A 96 -3.02 -12.13 10.90
C LYS A 96 -1.70 -12.89 11.00
N ALA A 97 -0.90 -12.85 9.95
CA ALA A 97 0.45 -13.40 9.90
C ALA A 97 1.33 -12.49 9.04
N PRO A 98 2.65 -12.41 9.34
CA PRO A 98 3.60 -11.73 8.46
C PRO A 98 3.61 -12.36 7.06
N GLN A 99 3.78 -11.52 6.03
CA GLN A 99 3.98 -12.01 4.68
C GLN A 99 5.32 -12.73 4.58
N LYS A 100 5.31 -13.93 4.00
CA LYS A 100 6.49 -14.78 3.81
C LYS A 100 7.53 -14.05 2.97
N GLY A 101 8.79 -14.15 3.37
CA GLY A 101 9.92 -13.48 2.73
C GLY A 101 10.07 -11.99 3.06
N PHE A 102 9.09 -11.36 3.73
CA PHE A 102 9.14 -9.92 4.01
C PHE A 102 10.34 -9.52 4.87
N ASN A 103 10.61 -10.25 5.96
CA ASN A 103 11.72 -9.93 6.86
C ASN A 103 13.10 -10.09 6.18
N GLU A 104 13.23 -11.12 5.32
CA GLU A 104 14.45 -11.35 4.55
C GLU A 104 14.68 -10.20 3.55
N LEU A 105 13.62 -9.82 2.83
CA LEU A 105 13.65 -8.71 1.89
C LEU A 105 13.93 -7.36 2.59
N ALA A 106 13.30 -7.12 3.74
CA ALA A 106 13.55 -5.92 4.56
C ALA A 106 15.02 -5.84 5.01
N TYR A 107 15.62 -6.96 5.41
CA TYR A 107 17.03 -7.01 5.77
C TYR A 107 17.94 -6.71 4.57
N MET A 108 17.67 -7.30 3.40
CA MET A 108 18.47 -7.09 2.18
C MET A 108 18.30 -5.70 1.54
N THR A 109 17.29 -4.94 1.96
CA THR A 109 17.02 -3.57 1.50
C THR A 109 17.35 -2.52 2.57
N ASP A 110 18.24 -2.86 3.52
CA ASP A 110 18.69 -1.99 4.61
C ASP A 110 17.53 -1.36 5.40
N TYR A 111 16.45 -2.11 5.57
CA TYR A 111 15.22 -1.66 6.22
C TYR A 111 14.62 -0.41 5.58
N ASN A 112 14.73 -0.24 4.25
CA ASN A 112 13.96 0.74 3.47
C ASN A 112 12.46 0.35 3.44
N VAL A 113 11.86 0.40 4.62
CA VAL A 113 10.52 -0.08 4.93
C VAL A 113 9.74 1.03 5.60
N VAL A 114 8.51 1.25 5.12
CA VAL A 114 7.55 2.14 5.77
C VAL A 114 6.40 1.34 6.35
N ARG A 115 5.95 1.69 7.55
CA ARG A 115 4.77 1.08 8.16
C ARG A 115 3.50 1.76 7.65
N THR A 116 2.55 0.95 7.25
CA THR A 116 1.26 1.36 6.71
C THR A 116 0.15 0.91 7.63
N HIS A 117 -0.73 1.84 8.03
CA HIS A 117 -1.95 1.53 8.76
C HIS A 117 -3.15 1.56 7.82
N SER A 118 -3.98 0.53 7.87
CA SER A 118 -5.23 0.49 7.10
C SER A 118 -6.37 1.01 7.97
N ILE A 119 -7.02 2.07 7.52
CA ILE A 119 -8.28 2.55 8.08
C ILE A 119 -9.40 1.85 7.34
N SER A 120 -10.11 1.00 8.06
CA SER A 120 -11.26 0.26 7.53
C SER A 120 -12.42 1.18 7.19
N GLU A 121 -13.36 0.66 6.39
CA GLU A 121 -14.60 1.37 6.09
C GLU A 121 -15.35 1.74 7.38
N GLU A 122 -15.46 0.81 8.34
CA GLU A 122 -16.12 1.07 9.61
C GLU A 122 -15.45 2.22 10.38
N GLU A 123 -14.12 2.18 10.50
CA GLU A 123 -13.35 3.21 11.21
C GLU A 123 -13.43 4.59 10.54
N SER A 124 -13.58 4.62 9.21
CA SER A 124 -13.70 5.87 8.45
C SER A 124 -14.94 6.69 8.80
N PHE A 125 -15.97 6.06 9.40
CA PHE A 125 -17.18 6.73 9.88
C PHE A 125 -17.10 7.20 11.34
N ASN A 126 -15.98 6.99 12.03
CA ASN A 126 -15.80 7.54 13.38
C ASN A 126 -15.85 9.08 13.37
N ASP A 127 -16.09 9.64 14.55
CA ASP A 127 -15.99 11.08 14.78
C ASP A 127 -14.60 11.60 14.34
N PRO A 128 -14.54 12.76 13.63
CA PRO A 128 -13.28 13.29 13.11
C PRO A 128 -12.19 13.50 14.18
N LEU A 129 -12.53 13.89 15.41
CA LEU A 129 -11.56 14.08 16.48
C LEU A 129 -10.96 12.74 16.92
N VAL A 130 -11.81 11.73 17.08
CA VAL A 130 -11.38 10.36 17.43
C VAL A 130 -10.47 9.80 16.32
N LEU A 131 -10.81 10.06 15.07
CA LEU A 131 -10.02 9.62 13.93
C LEU A 131 -8.67 10.34 13.85
N GLY A 132 -8.66 11.66 14.04
CA GLY A 132 -7.46 12.49 14.08
C GLY A 132 -6.50 12.09 15.20
N ASP A 133 -7.00 11.91 16.43
CA ASP A 133 -6.20 11.44 17.56
C ASP A 133 -5.59 10.05 17.30
N ARG A 134 -6.38 9.12 16.74
CA ARG A 134 -5.86 7.78 16.37
C ARG A 134 -4.79 7.85 15.30
N MET A 135 -4.96 8.69 14.27
CA MET A 135 -3.95 8.90 13.25
C MET A 135 -2.68 9.49 13.87
N ALA A 136 -2.80 10.51 14.73
CA ALA A 136 -1.67 11.13 15.43
C ALA A 136 -0.89 10.11 16.29
N LEU A 137 -1.60 9.31 17.10
CA LEU A 137 -1.01 8.24 17.90
C LEU A 137 -0.35 7.17 17.03
N ALA A 138 -0.96 6.78 15.91
CA ALA A 138 -0.36 5.83 14.97
C ALA A 138 0.96 6.36 14.39
N VAL A 139 1.00 7.64 14.01
CA VAL A 139 2.20 8.30 13.47
C VAL A 139 3.29 8.44 14.53
N LYS A 140 2.91 8.83 15.76
CA LYS A 140 3.83 9.12 16.87
C LYS A 140 4.36 7.85 17.54
N ASP A 141 3.48 6.97 17.99
CA ASP A 141 3.84 5.84 18.85
C ASP A 141 4.26 4.62 18.05
N ARG A 142 3.71 4.45 16.84
CA ARG A 142 3.93 3.26 16.00
C ARG A 142 4.75 3.53 14.74
N ASN A 143 5.23 4.77 14.57
CA ASN A 143 6.01 5.19 13.40
C ASN A 143 5.30 4.88 12.07
N ILE A 144 3.98 5.06 12.03
CA ILE A 144 3.22 4.96 10.78
C ILE A 144 3.58 6.14 9.86
N ARG A 145 3.81 5.83 8.59
CA ARG A 145 4.19 6.79 7.54
C ARG A 145 3.29 6.75 6.32
N MET A 146 2.37 5.78 6.27
CA MET A 146 1.36 5.66 5.23
C MET A 146 0.03 5.23 5.85
N PHE A 147 -1.07 5.80 5.35
CA PHE A 147 -2.41 5.35 5.66
C PHE A 147 -3.07 4.82 4.39
N TYR A 148 -3.59 3.60 4.45
CA TYR A 148 -4.48 3.06 3.43
C TYR A 148 -5.92 3.35 3.86
N LEU A 149 -6.66 4.12 3.06
CA LEU A 149 -8.02 4.55 3.37
C LEU A 149 -9.01 3.73 2.56
N ASN A 150 -9.82 2.90 3.23
CA ASN A 150 -10.99 2.29 2.62
C ASN A 150 -12.22 3.14 2.93
N VAL A 151 -12.65 3.99 1.99
CA VAL A 151 -13.79 4.90 2.18
C VAL A 151 -15.09 4.25 1.74
N GLY A 152 -16.11 4.31 2.60
CA GLY A 152 -17.46 3.84 2.31
C GLY A 152 -18.49 4.95 2.15
N VAL A 153 -19.68 4.55 1.69
CA VAL A 153 -20.89 5.39 1.66
C VAL A 153 -21.99 4.69 2.44
N LYS A 154 -22.57 5.38 3.44
CA LYS A 154 -23.71 4.88 4.22
C LYS A 154 -24.96 5.67 3.86
N LYS A 155 -26.11 4.98 3.79
CA LYS A 155 -27.42 5.62 3.62
C LYS A 155 -28.02 5.84 5.00
N ASP A 156 -28.23 7.10 5.37
CA ASP A 156 -28.99 7.42 6.58
C ASP A 156 -30.49 7.27 6.27
N VAL A 157 -31.09 6.20 6.79
CA VAL A 157 -32.50 5.86 6.55
C VAL A 157 -33.44 6.86 7.23
N SER A 158 -32.96 7.53 8.28
CA SER A 158 -33.72 8.51 9.07
C SER A 158 -33.85 9.85 8.35
N ASN A 159 -32.78 10.29 7.68
CA ASN A 159 -32.70 11.59 7.01
C ASN A 159 -32.75 11.52 5.48
N SER A 160 -32.81 10.31 4.90
CA SER A 160 -32.76 10.08 3.44
C SER A 160 -31.55 10.71 2.74
N THR A 161 -30.45 10.90 3.48
CA THR A 161 -29.20 11.46 2.98
C THR A 161 -28.13 10.40 2.81
N LEU A 162 -27.27 10.57 1.80
CA LEU A 162 -26.03 9.80 1.66
C LEU A 162 -24.96 10.44 2.54
N VAL A 163 -24.38 9.67 3.45
CA VAL A 163 -23.26 10.10 4.29
C VAL A 163 -22.00 9.44 3.75
N THR A 164 -20.99 10.25 3.45
CA THR A 164 -19.68 9.76 2.99
C THR A 164 -18.65 9.91 4.10
N ALA A 165 -17.78 8.91 4.25
CA ALA A 165 -16.69 8.97 5.21
C ALA A 165 -15.59 9.99 4.81
N THR A 166 -15.61 10.48 3.58
CA THR A 166 -14.64 11.42 3.03
C THR A 166 -14.59 12.72 3.84
N ASP A 167 -15.75 13.25 4.24
CA ASP A 167 -15.81 14.48 5.04
C ASP A 167 -15.18 14.30 6.42
N ASN A 168 -15.39 13.14 7.06
CA ASN A 168 -14.80 12.84 8.35
C ASN A 168 -13.27 12.72 8.25
N LEU A 169 -12.77 12.06 7.20
CA LEU A 169 -11.33 11.93 6.94
C LEU A 169 -10.67 13.27 6.66
N ILE A 170 -11.28 14.12 5.83
CA ILE A 170 -10.76 15.46 5.53
C ILE A 170 -10.66 16.29 6.81
N LYS A 171 -11.72 16.31 7.64
CA LYS A 171 -11.72 17.02 8.91
C LYS A 171 -10.65 16.48 9.87
N ALA A 172 -10.55 15.16 10.01
CA ALA A 172 -9.56 14.50 10.86
C ALA A 172 -8.11 14.84 10.46
N MET A 173 -7.84 15.10 9.18
CA MET A 173 -6.50 15.50 8.69
C MET A 173 -6.23 16.99 8.85
N HIS A 174 -7.26 17.83 8.98
CA HIS A 174 -7.12 19.28 9.16
C HIS A 174 -7.10 19.71 10.62
N GLU A 175 -7.78 18.98 11.50
CA GLU A 175 -7.78 19.29 12.93
C GLU A 175 -6.50 18.73 13.57
N PRO A 176 -5.72 19.55 14.30
CA PRO A 176 -4.56 19.05 15.01
C PRO A 176 -5.04 18.07 16.08
N GLY A 177 -4.71 16.79 15.94
CA GLY A 177 -4.91 15.81 17.00
C GLY A 177 -4.23 16.29 18.29
N ASN A 178 -4.88 16.12 19.44
CA ASN A 178 -4.39 16.63 20.73
C ASN A 178 -3.28 15.74 21.34
N GLY A 179 -2.51 15.04 20.49
CA GLY A 179 -1.60 13.95 20.86
C GLY A 179 -0.20 14.35 21.31
#